data_AF-A0A944HV78-F1
#
_entry.id   AF-A0A944HV78-F1
#
_cell.length_a   1.000
_cell.length_b   1.000
_cell.length_c   1.000
_cell.angle_alpha   90.00
_cell.angle_beta   90.00
_cell.angle_gamma   90.00
#
_symmetry.space_group_name_H-M   'P 1'
#
loop_
_entity.id
_entity.type
_entity.pdbx_description
1 polymer ?
#
loop_
_entity_poly.entity_id
_entity_poly.type
_entity_poly.pdbx_seq_one_letter_code
_entity_poly.pdbx_strand_id
1 'polypeptide(L)'
;MPNVSSLDFRGAGQILLPFAEQGPNAPQGVHLCEQVLLSRGARQGERRLAISAFQELLGLGEIGPECLQLVSKLVREEARKLPALAPPGGWQPADLEDLVGDFLVEKGLAVTTNLLALASDDASMGRLLRTSIRHWLIDKSRKSGIVALGRSLSKVLESEAAFEQVPDQQPGGGRWCLAGSGASPWSGATSRLVEAARAVPNVRVPRWSSDTRRAPVADRASIVALLRAVLTAADGSLEVSQLCEIFAERFPAVLDPVVVPLEAGAAHEHAALAPSPEEAVLAEDAEFDAAVTAAEVVGMLSPQEQRMVPLLAEPQRIQELLGCGRSQAYHQAKRLREKLAQFTGGLDDAHAVAREVIRLCGAPSET
;
A
#
# COMPACT_ATOMS: atom_id res chain seq x y z
N MET A 1 58.81 -4.08 -39.16
CA MET A 1 59.32 -2.71 -39.42
C MET A 1 58.22 -1.71 -39.11
N PRO A 2 58.55 -0.56 -38.50
CA PRO A 2 57.66 0.20 -37.60
C PRO A 2 57.35 1.64 -38.10
N ASN A 3 56.38 2.31 -37.47
CA ASN A 3 56.35 3.77 -37.22
C ASN A 3 55.18 4.07 -36.26
N VAL A 4 55.35 4.44 -34.98
CA VAL A 4 55.96 5.64 -34.33
C VAL A 4 55.03 6.87 -34.32
N SER A 5 54.71 7.30 -33.09
CA SER A 5 54.47 8.69 -32.57
C SER A 5 53.19 8.72 -31.72
N SER A 6 53.22 8.72 -30.37
CA SER A 6 53.75 9.71 -29.42
C SER A 6 53.11 11.09 -29.55
N LEU A 7 52.38 11.51 -28.50
CA LEU A 7 52.43 12.88 -27.96
C LEU A 7 51.84 12.92 -26.55
N ASP A 8 52.75 13.11 -25.59
CA ASP A 8 52.55 13.65 -24.25
C ASP A 8 52.08 15.11 -24.30
N PHE A 9 51.29 15.54 -23.31
CA PHE A 9 51.42 16.90 -22.76
C PHE A 9 51.12 16.90 -21.25
N ARG A 10 52.20 17.08 -20.48
CA ARG A 10 52.21 17.54 -19.08
C ARG A 10 52.17 19.07 -19.04
N GLY A 11 51.69 19.61 -17.91
CA GLY A 11 52.03 20.97 -17.44
C GLY A 11 50.81 21.68 -16.85
N ALA A 12 50.52 21.57 -15.55
CA ALA A 12 51.15 22.27 -14.42
C ALA A 12 50.68 23.74 -14.28
N GLY A 13 50.11 24.08 -13.13
CA GLY A 13 49.74 25.45 -12.75
C GLY A 13 48.98 25.54 -11.43
N GLN A 14 49.70 25.38 -10.30
CA GLN A 14 49.27 25.81 -8.97
C GLN A 14 48.98 27.32 -8.93
N ILE A 15 48.13 27.80 -8.00
CA ILE A 15 48.39 28.95 -7.10
C ILE A 15 47.26 29.12 -6.06
N LEU A 16 47.69 29.13 -4.79
CA LEU A 16 47.25 29.79 -3.54
C LEU A 16 45.76 30.07 -3.16
N LEU A 17 45.49 29.64 -1.90
CA LEU A 17 44.52 30.09 -0.86
C LEU A 17 44.62 31.61 -0.52
N PRO A 18 43.93 32.17 0.50
CA PRO A 18 42.61 31.92 1.15
C PRO A 18 41.73 33.19 1.18
N PHE A 19 40.42 33.12 1.46
CA PHE A 19 39.69 34.28 2.00
C PHE A 19 38.55 33.84 2.92
N ALA A 20 38.62 34.33 4.16
CA ALA A 20 37.57 34.28 5.17
C ALA A 20 36.84 35.61 5.15
N GLU A 21 35.50 35.60 5.11
CA GLU A 21 34.68 36.71 5.57
C GLU A 21 33.52 36.17 6.42
N GLN A 22 33.33 36.82 7.57
CA GLN A 22 32.33 36.55 8.58
C GLN A 22 31.08 37.42 8.35
N GLY A 23 29.90 36.77 8.30
CA GLY A 23 28.58 37.24 8.77
C GLY A 23 27.87 38.38 8.02
N PRO A 24 26.63 38.77 8.40
CA PRO A 24 25.58 38.04 9.13
C PRO A 24 24.21 38.10 8.40
N ASN A 25 23.41 37.03 8.42
CA ASN A 25 21.94 37.14 8.49
C ASN A 25 21.27 35.78 8.62
N ALA A 26 20.60 35.59 9.74
CA ALA A 26 19.63 34.52 9.92
C ALA A 26 18.34 34.87 9.18
N PRO A 27 17.59 33.86 8.72
CA PRO A 27 16.17 33.84 8.96
C PRO A 27 15.78 32.61 9.78
N GLN A 28 15.01 32.89 10.83
CA GLN A 28 14.26 31.96 11.64
C GLN A 28 13.23 31.25 10.75
N GLY A 29 13.11 29.92 10.84
CA GLY A 29 12.01 29.24 10.17
C GLY A 29 12.11 27.75 9.88
N VAL A 30 12.96 26.97 10.54
CA VAL A 30 12.86 25.50 10.48
C VAL A 30 13.36 24.90 11.80
N HIS A 31 12.49 24.95 12.81
CA HIS A 31 12.66 24.27 14.08
C HIS A 31 11.34 23.58 14.37
N LEU A 32 11.16 22.34 13.90
CA LEU A 32 10.24 21.38 14.55
C LEU A 32 10.32 19.92 14.07
N CYS A 33 11.02 19.57 12.97
CA CYS A 33 11.08 18.16 12.53
C CYS A 33 12.45 17.47 12.68
N GLU A 34 13.55 18.22 12.85
CA GLU A 34 14.91 17.65 12.89
C GLU A 34 15.47 17.43 14.31
N GLN A 35 14.79 17.94 15.35
CA GLN A 35 15.28 17.82 16.73
C GLN A 35 14.96 16.49 17.43
N VAL A 36 14.13 15.63 16.85
CA VAL A 36 13.76 14.35 17.47
C VAL A 36 14.79 13.25 17.17
N LEU A 37 15.55 13.33 16.07
CA LEU A 37 16.46 12.26 15.65
C LEU A 37 17.91 12.42 16.11
N LEU A 38 18.36 13.62 16.53
CA LEU A 38 19.73 13.87 16.99
C LEU A 38 19.93 13.80 18.52
N SER A 39 18.90 13.51 19.30
CA SER A 39 18.99 13.44 20.78
C SER A 39 19.40 12.06 21.33
N ARG A 40 19.91 11.15 20.49
CA ARG A 40 20.17 9.75 20.86
C ARG A 40 21.48 9.49 21.63
N GLY A 41 22.17 10.53 22.09
CA GLY A 41 23.54 10.41 22.61
C GLY A 41 23.89 11.26 23.83
N ALA A 42 22.99 11.42 24.81
CA ALA A 42 23.35 11.76 26.20
C ALA A 42 22.09 11.94 27.05
N ARG A 43 21.73 10.91 27.86
CA ARG A 43 20.96 11.00 29.12
C ARG A 43 20.60 9.59 29.62
N GLN A 44 21.62 8.80 29.98
CA GLN A 44 21.43 7.72 30.96
C GLN A 44 21.48 8.36 32.35
N GLY A 45 20.34 8.74 32.90
CA GLY A 45 20.35 9.35 34.23
C GLY A 45 19.09 10.09 34.69
N GLU A 46 17.91 9.80 34.15
CA GLU A 46 16.66 10.23 34.78
C GLU A 46 15.68 9.06 34.68
N ARG A 47 15.27 8.53 35.85
CA ARG A 47 14.11 7.65 35.96
C ARG A 47 12.88 8.46 35.56
N ARG A 48 12.65 8.65 34.26
CA ARG A 48 11.31 8.95 33.74
C ARG A 48 10.45 7.79 34.19
N LEU A 49 9.42 8.07 34.99
CA LEU A 49 8.32 7.14 35.19
C LEU A 49 7.92 6.68 33.79
N ALA A 50 8.08 5.40 33.48
CA ALA A 50 7.80 4.86 32.16
C ALA A 50 6.30 5.03 31.91
N ILE A 51 5.93 6.13 31.25
CA ILE A 51 4.56 6.40 30.84
C ILE A 51 4.21 5.32 29.83
N SER A 52 3.09 4.64 30.04
CA SER A 52 2.67 3.60 29.10
C SER A 52 2.15 4.24 27.81
N ALA A 53 2.18 3.49 26.70
CA ALA A 53 1.68 3.99 25.41
C ALA A 53 0.23 4.50 25.52
N PHE A 54 -0.61 3.83 26.32
CA PHE A 54 -1.98 4.29 26.56
C PHE A 54 -2.03 5.64 27.30
N GLN A 55 -1.20 5.81 28.33
CA GLN A 55 -1.13 7.07 29.08
C GLN A 55 -0.58 8.22 28.24
N GLU A 56 0.39 7.93 27.38
CA GLU A 56 0.94 8.89 26.42
C GLU A 56 -0.13 9.35 25.42
N LEU A 57 -0.89 8.41 24.85
CA LEU A 57 -1.97 8.72 23.91
C LEU A 57 -3.05 9.61 24.55
N LEU A 58 -3.44 9.32 25.80
CA LEU A 58 -4.42 10.15 26.51
C LEU A 58 -3.87 11.54 26.86
N GLY A 59 -2.57 11.64 27.16
CA GLY A 59 -1.93 12.90 27.52
C GLY A 59 -1.70 13.82 26.32
N LEU A 60 -1.35 13.26 25.16
CA LEU A 60 -1.01 14.02 23.96
C LEU A 60 -2.19 14.14 22.98
N GLY A 61 -3.14 13.21 22.99
CA GLY A 61 -4.20 13.13 21.97
C GLY A 61 -3.71 12.65 20.59
N GLU A 62 -2.44 12.30 20.48
CA GLU A 62 -1.78 11.85 19.25
C GLU A 62 -0.77 10.74 19.54
N ILE A 63 -0.27 10.09 18.48
CA ILE A 63 0.70 8.99 18.58
C ILE A 63 2.07 9.59 18.94
N GLY A 64 2.45 9.44 20.22
CA GLY A 64 3.78 9.79 20.71
C GLY A 64 4.82 8.65 20.54
N PRO A 65 6.04 8.85 21.07
CA PRO A 65 7.13 7.88 20.94
C PRO A 65 6.85 6.49 21.54
N GLU A 66 6.13 6.39 22.67
CA GLU A 66 5.80 5.09 23.26
C GLU A 66 4.74 4.35 22.44
N CYS A 67 3.74 5.07 21.93
CA CYS A 67 2.77 4.55 20.96
C CYS A 67 3.45 4.06 19.69
N LEU A 68 4.39 4.85 19.15
CA LEU A 68 5.14 4.50 17.94
C LEU A 68 5.98 3.23 18.15
N GLN A 69 6.62 3.08 19.31
CA GLN A 69 7.34 1.85 19.66
C GLN A 69 6.40 0.63 19.69
N LEU A 70 5.21 0.78 20.28
CA LEU A 70 4.20 -0.28 20.30
C LEU A 70 3.72 -0.63 18.89
N VAL A 71 3.40 0.36 18.05
CA VAL A 71 3.01 0.15 16.64
C VAL A 71 4.11 -0.58 15.89
N SER A 72 5.36 -0.11 15.99
CA SER A 72 6.51 -0.70 15.32
C SER A 72 6.72 -2.17 15.71
N LYS A 73 6.57 -2.47 17.00
CA LYS A 73 6.63 -3.84 17.50
C LYS A 73 5.52 -4.71 16.90
N LEU A 74 4.27 -4.22 16.92
CA LEU A 74 3.12 -4.98 16.44
C LEU A 74 3.14 -5.18 14.91
N VAL A 75 3.56 -4.18 14.14
CA VAL A 75 3.76 -4.31 12.68
C VAL A 75 4.78 -5.40 12.39
N ARG A 76 5.94 -5.39 13.06
CA ARG A 76 6.97 -6.43 12.90
C ARG A 76 6.45 -7.83 13.24
N GLU A 77 5.66 -7.96 14.31
CA GLU A 77 5.07 -9.25 14.71
C GLU A 77 4.05 -9.76 13.69
N GLU A 78 3.18 -8.89 13.14
CA GLU A 78 2.14 -9.30 12.20
C GLU A 78 2.67 -9.46 10.76
N ALA A 79 3.63 -8.64 10.32
CA ALA A 79 4.25 -8.75 9.00
C ALA A 79 4.96 -10.11 8.81
N ARG A 80 5.63 -10.60 9.85
CA ARG A 80 6.27 -11.94 9.84
C ARG A 80 5.27 -13.09 9.68
N LYS A 81 3.99 -12.88 10.00
CA LYS A 81 2.92 -13.88 9.82
C LYS A 81 2.34 -13.88 8.41
N LEU A 82 2.75 -12.94 7.56
CA LEU A 82 2.27 -12.76 6.19
C LEU A 82 3.43 -12.87 5.21
N PRO A 83 3.88 -14.10 4.85
CA PRO A 83 4.99 -14.31 3.94
C PRO A 83 4.78 -13.67 2.56
N ALA A 84 3.52 -13.53 2.12
CA ALA A 84 3.16 -12.95 0.83
C ALA A 84 3.57 -11.47 0.67
N LEU A 85 3.88 -10.77 1.77
CA LEU A 85 4.36 -9.39 1.76
C LEU A 85 5.88 -9.28 1.91
N ALA A 86 6.57 -10.39 2.19
CA ALA A 86 8.00 -10.36 2.43
C ALA A 86 8.76 -9.97 1.15
N PRO A 87 9.67 -8.99 1.21
CA PRO A 87 10.55 -8.66 0.09
C PRO A 87 11.43 -9.85 -0.33
N PRO A 88 11.95 -9.87 -1.57
CA PRO A 88 12.98 -10.83 -1.98
C PRO A 88 14.20 -10.73 -1.05
N GLY A 89 14.50 -11.80 -0.31
CA GLY A 89 15.55 -11.81 0.72
C GLY A 89 15.04 -11.64 2.17
N GLY A 90 13.73 -11.52 2.35
CA GLY A 90 13.07 -11.41 3.66
C GLY A 90 13.10 -10.00 4.24
N TRP A 91 12.41 -9.82 5.37
CA TRP A 91 12.27 -8.52 6.03
C TRP A 91 13.60 -8.00 6.59
N GLN A 92 14.09 -6.89 6.05
CA GLN A 92 15.16 -6.09 6.64
C GLN A 92 14.58 -5.04 7.61
N PRO A 93 15.41 -4.48 8.51
CA PRO A 93 14.98 -3.42 9.41
C PRO A 93 14.38 -2.21 8.69
N ALA A 94 14.98 -1.78 7.57
CA ALA A 94 14.49 -0.66 6.76
C ALA A 94 13.10 -0.93 6.18
N ASP A 95 12.88 -2.11 5.57
CA ASP A 95 11.57 -2.49 5.03
C ASP A 95 10.46 -2.44 6.09
N LEU A 96 10.79 -2.82 7.34
CA LEU A 96 9.84 -2.78 8.44
C LEU A 96 9.58 -1.36 8.94
N GLU A 97 10.57 -0.47 8.86
CA GLU A 97 10.41 0.95 9.20
C GLU A 97 9.52 1.64 8.14
N ASP A 98 9.77 1.38 6.86
CA ASP A 98 8.93 1.85 5.76
C ASP A 98 7.48 1.35 5.91
N LEU A 99 7.30 0.07 6.25
CA LEU A 99 5.98 -0.52 6.48
C LEU A 99 5.23 0.14 7.65
N VAL A 100 5.95 0.58 8.69
CA VAL A 100 5.37 1.36 9.80
C VAL A 100 4.98 2.75 9.31
N GLY A 101 5.84 3.40 8.53
CA GLY A 101 5.55 4.70 7.90
C GLY A 101 4.28 4.64 7.07
N ASP A 102 4.18 3.68 6.16
CA ASP A 102 3.01 3.47 5.29
C ASP A 102 1.72 3.25 6.10
N PHE A 103 1.78 2.44 7.16
CA PHE A 103 0.63 2.21 8.03
C PHE A 103 0.15 3.51 8.69
N LEU A 104 1.10 4.34 9.18
CA LEU A 104 0.76 5.60 9.84
C LEU A 104 0.24 6.65 8.86
N VAL A 105 0.79 6.71 7.64
CA VAL A 105 0.29 7.58 6.57
C VAL A 105 -1.15 7.21 6.19
N GLU A 106 -1.42 5.91 5.98
CA GLU A 106 -2.74 5.47 5.53
C GLU A 106 -3.80 5.40 6.64
N LYS A 107 -3.39 5.03 7.86
CA LYS A 107 -4.31 4.68 8.96
C LYS A 107 -4.11 5.47 10.24
N GLY A 108 -3.07 6.28 10.35
CA GLY A 108 -2.68 6.96 11.59
C GLY A 108 -3.82 7.75 12.23
N LEU A 109 -4.50 8.60 11.46
CA LEU A 109 -5.63 9.40 11.96
C LEU A 109 -6.80 8.51 12.43
N ALA A 110 -7.24 7.58 11.58
CA ALA A 110 -8.37 6.70 11.88
C ALA A 110 -8.10 5.81 13.10
N VAL A 111 -6.88 5.30 13.22
CA VAL A 111 -6.44 4.47 14.35
C VAL A 111 -6.37 5.30 15.62
N THR A 112 -5.78 6.50 15.58
CA THR A 112 -5.69 7.40 16.74
C THR A 112 -7.07 7.72 17.30
N THR A 113 -8.01 8.13 16.43
CA THR A 113 -9.40 8.40 16.82
C THR A 113 -10.07 7.17 17.42
N ASN A 114 -9.89 5.99 16.81
CA ASN A 114 -10.48 4.75 17.31
C ASN A 114 -9.91 4.34 18.67
N LEU A 115 -8.61 4.54 18.89
CA LEU A 115 -7.96 4.24 20.17
C LEU A 115 -8.43 5.21 21.26
N LEU A 116 -8.51 6.52 20.99
CA LEU A 116 -9.03 7.49 21.95
C LEU A 116 -10.50 7.22 22.34
N ALA A 117 -11.30 6.71 21.40
CA ALA A 117 -12.70 6.41 21.65
C ALA A 117 -12.94 5.10 22.41
N LEU A 118 -12.12 4.06 22.17
CA LEU A 118 -12.43 2.69 22.58
C LEU A 118 -11.41 2.03 23.52
N ALA A 119 -10.18 2.52 23.59
CA ALA A 119 -9.17 1.91 24.46
C ALA A 119 -9.42 2.30 25.93
N SER A 120 -9.40 1.31 26.81
CA SER A 120 -9.59 1.48 28.26
C SER A 120 -8.30 1.29 29.06
N ASP A 121 -7.29 0.65 28.47
CA ASP A 121 -6.00 0.30 29.07
C ASP A 121 -4.99 -0.10 27.98
N ASP A 122 -3.73 -0.33 28.37
CA ASP A 122 -2.67 -0.78 27.45
C ASP A 122 -2.98 -2.10 26.72
N ALA A 123 -3.69 -3.02 27.38
CA ALA A 123 -4.01 -4.31 26.79
C ALA A 123 -5.07 -4.20 25.69
N SER A 124 -6.10 -3.38 25.89
CA SER A 124 -7.15 -3.08 24.93
C SER A 124 -6.60 -2.26 23.76
N MET A 125 -5.74 -1.27 24.03
CA MET A 125 -5.01 -0.52 23.00
C MET A 125 -4.20 -1.47 22.11
N GLY A 126 -3.41 -2.38 22.70
CA GLY A 126 -2.64 -3.37 21.95
C GLY A 126 -3.51 -4.31 21.11
N ARG A 127 -4.69 -4.73 21.60
CA ARG A 127 -5.64 -5.55 20.84
C ARG A 127 -6.25 -4.80 19.65
N LEU A 128 -6.64 -3.54 19.84
CA LEU A 128 -7.21 -2.68 18.80
C LEU A 128 -6.17 -2.40 17.71
N LEU A 129 -4.95 -2.01 18.11
CA LEU A 129 -3.83 -1.79 17.19
C LEU A 129 -3.51 -3.05 16.38
N ARG A 130 -3.35 -4.20 17.03
CA ARG A 130 -3.02 -5.45 16.34
C ARG A 130 -4.10 -5.84 15.33
N THR A 131 -5.37 -5.66 15.67
CA THR A 131 -6.48 -5.91 14.75
C THR A 131 -6.42 -4.97 13.53
N SER A 132 -6.22 -3.67 13.76
CA SER A 132 -6.11 -2.68 12.68
C SER A 132 -4.93 -2.97 11.74
N ILE A 133 -3.74 -3.21 12.32
CA ILE A 133 -2.51 -3.56 11.59
C ILE A 133 -2.74 -4.82 10.75
N ARG A 134 -3.31 -5.88 11.34
CA ARG A 134 -3.57 -7.13 10.62
C ARG A 134 -4.50 -6.93 9.43
N HIS A 135 -5.62 -6.23 9.63
CA HIS A 135 -6.56 -5.98 8.53
C HIS A 135 -5.89 -5.16 7.42
N TRP A 136 -5.15 -4.12 7.80
CA TRP A 136 -4.40 -3.31 6.84
C TRP A 136 -3.36 -4.14 6.07
N LEU A 137 -2.58 -4.99 6.73
CA LEU A 137 -1.61 -5.87 6.07
C LEU A 137 -2.29 -6.89 5.15
N ILE A 138 -3.43 -7.45 5.54
CA ILE A 138 -4.22 -8.33 4.66
C ILE A 138 -4.65 -7.56 3.41
N ASP A 139 -5.16 -6.35 3.56
CA ASP A 139 -5.58 -5.53 2.43
C ASP A 139 -4.40 -5.10 1.56
N LYS A 140 -3.26 -4.75 2.16
CA LYS A 140 -2.00 -4.48 1.44
C LYS A 140 -1.51 -5.71 0.68
N SER A 141 -1.63 -6.91 1.25
CA SER A 141 -1.30 -8.16 0.56
C SER A 141 -2.24 -8.44 -0.62
N ARG A 142 -3.53 -8.10 -0.49
CA ARG A 142 -4.51 -8.21 -1.58
C ARG A 142 -4.24 -7.22 -2.70
N LYS A 143 -3.75 -6.02 -2.35
CA LYS A 143 -3.31 -5.00 -3.31
C LYS A 143 -1.97 -5.34 -3.96
N SER A 144 -1.13 -6.13 -3.29
CA SER A 144 0.15 -6.58 -3.84
C SER A 144 -0.08 -7.40 -5.12
N GLY A 145 0.64 -7.05 -6.18
CA GLY A 145 0.53 -7.73 -7.47
C GLY A 145 0.82 -9.22 -7.43
N ILE A 146 1.53 -9.67 -6.39
CA ILE A 146 1.98 -11.03 -6.18
C ILE A 146 0.80 -12.00 -6.01
N VAL A 147 -0.26 -11.63 -5.28
CA VAL A 147 -1.42 -12.53 -5.08
C VAL A 147 -2.24 -12.67 -6.38
N ALA A 148 -2.43 -11.57 -7.10
CA ALA A 148 -3.09 -11.58 -8.40
C ALA A 148 -2.28 -12.37 -9.44
N LEU A 149 -0.95 -12.19 -9.43
CA LEU A 149 -0.01 -12.96 -10.24
C LEU A 149 -0.11 -14.45 -9.90
N GLY A 150 -0.05 -14.84 -8.63
CA GLY A 150 -0.17 -16.23 -8.20
C GLY A 150 -1.46 -16.89 -8.70
N ARG A 151 -2.61 -16.20 -8.55
CA ARG A 151 -3.89 -16.69 -9.10
C ARG A 151 -3.86 -16.83 -10.62
N SER A 152 -3.24 -15.88 -11.33
CA SER A 152 -3.09 -15.92 -12.78
C SER A 152 -2.20 -17.09 -13.21
N LEU A 153 -1.09 -17.33 -12.51
CA LEU A 153 -0.19 -18.45 -12.79
C LEU A 153 -0.87 -19.79 -12.52
N SER A 154 -1.53 -19.97 -11.37
CA SER A 154 -2.31 -21.17 -11.05
C SER A 154 -3.35 -21.46 -12.13
N LYS A 155 -4.10 -20.44 -12.56
CA LYS A 155 -5.09 -20.61 -13.63
C LYS A 155 -4.47 -21.10 -14.94
N VAL A 156 -3.30 -20.59 -15.32
CA VAL A 156 -2.60 -21.05 -16.55
C VAL A 156 -2.07 -22.47 -16.37
N LEU A 157 -1.48 -22.78 -15.22
CA LEU A 157 -0.98 -24.11 -14.88
C LEU A 157 -2.09 -25.17 -14.92
N GLU A 158 -3.26 -24.88 -14.35
CA GLU A 158 -4.42 -25.79 -14.33
C GLU A 158 -5.07 -26.01 -15.70
N SER A 159 -4.94 -25.06 -16.63
CA SER A 159 -5.67 -25.08 -17.90
C SER A 159 -4.84 -25.53 -19.11
N GLU A 160 -3.52 -25.68 -18.96
CA GLU A 160 -2.62 -26.07 -20.04
C GLU A 160 -2.11 -27.49 -19.81
N ALA A 161 -2.36 -28.40 -20.76
CA ALA A 161 -1.96 -29.80 -20.67
C ALA A 161 -0.44 -30.06 -20.60
N ALA A 162 0.37 -29.01 -20.80
CA ALA A 162 1.82 -29.08 -20.71
C ALA A 162 2.34 -29.06 -19.27
N PHE A 163 1.49 -28.75 -18.30
CA PHE A 163 1.85 -28.69 -16.88
C PHE A 163 1.02 -29.71 -16.12
N GLU A 164 1.64 -30.31 -15.10
CA GLU A 164 0.95 -31.22 -14.20
C GLU A 164 1.30 -30.85 -12.75
N GLN A 165 0.33 -31.08 -11.87
CA GLN A 165 0.56 -30.99 -10.45
C GLN A 165 1.02 -32.36 -9.94
N VAL A 166 2.14 -32.36 -9.23
CA VAL A 166 2.70 -33.55 -8.60
C VAL A 166 1.70 -34.05 -7.55
N PRO A 167 1.27 -35.32 -7.60
CA PRO A 167 0.35 -35.88 -6.62
C PRO A 167 0.90 -35.78 -5.19
N ASP A 168 0.03 -35.53 -4.21
CA ASP A 168 0.39 -35.30 -2.79
C ASP A 168 1.27 -36.39 -2.16
N GLN A 169 1.22 -37.61 -2.71
CA GLN A 169 1.95 -38.77 -2.20
C GLN A 169 3.38 -38.92 -2.76
N GLN A 170 3.77 -38.08 -3.73
CA GLN A 170 5.11 -38.11 -4.33
C GLN A 170 6.03 -37.05 -3.70
N PRO A 171 7.37 -37.22 -3.80
CA PRO A 171 8.29 -36.14 -3.47
C PRO A 171 7.93 -34.90 -4.31
N GLY A 172 7.57 -33.80 -3.66
CA GLY A 172 7.08 -32.58 -4.33
C GLY A 172 5.57 -32.47 -4.45
N GLY A 173 4.79 -33.26 -3.71
CA GLY A 173 3.32 -33.19 -3.68
C GLY A 173 2.77 -31.75 -3.59
N GLY A 174 1.81 -31.44 -4.46
CA GLY A 174 1.18 -30.13 -4.58
C GLY A 174 1.95 -29.11 -5.44
N ARG A 175 3.18 -29.44 -5.88
CA ARG A 175 4.01 -28.58 -6.75
C ARG A 175 3.72 -28.82 -8.22
N TRP A 176 4.16 -27.89 -9.07
CA TRP A 176 3.96 -27.97 -10.52
C TRP A 176 5.24 -28.35 -11.24
N CYS A 177 5.14 -29.22 -12.23
CA CYS A 177 6.21 -29.60 -13.14
C CYS A 177 5.70 -29.63 -14.59
N LEU A 178 6.61 -29.87 -15.54
CA LEU A 178 6.21 -30.17 -16.92
C LEU A 178 5.60 -31.58 -16.97
N ALA A 179 4.57 -31.75 -17.78
CA ALA A 179 3.93 -33.05 -17.98
C ALA A 179 4.97 -34.10 -18.43
N GLY A 180 5.10 -35.19 -17.68
CA GLY A 180 6.04 -36.27 -17.95
C GLY A 180 7.50 -35.99 -17.55
N SER A 181 7.75 -34.96 -16.73
CA SER A 181 9.06 -34.63 -16.19
C SER A 181 9.24 -35.12 -14.74
N GLY A 182 10.41 -34.84 -14.14
CA GLY A 182 10.70 -35.23 -12.76
C GLY A 182 9.78 -34.55 -11.74
N ALA A 183 9.20 -35.33 -10.83
CA ALA A 183 8.39 -34.83 -9.72
C ALA A 183 9.23 -34.19 -8.60
N SER A 184 10.55 -34.47 -8.56
CA SER A 184 11.43 -34.08 -7.47
C SER A 184 11.45 -32.56 -7.24
N PRO A 185 11.33 -32.11 -5.98
CA PRO A 185 11.57 -30.74 -5.56
C PRO A 185 12.82 -30.11 -6.18
N TRP A 186 12.66 -28.97 -6.84
CA TRP A 186 13.81 -28.14 -7.17
C TRP A 186 14.54 -27.68 -5.89
N SER A 187 15.87 -27.80 -5.91
CA SER A 187 16.75 -27.43 -4.79
C SER A 187 17.95 -26.57 -5.22
N GLY A 188 18.03 -26.16 -6.49
CA GLY A 188 19.08 -25.29 -6.99
C GLY A 188 18.83 -23.80 -6.74
N ALA A 189 19.73 -22.95 -7.25
CA ALA A 189 19.65 -21.51 -7.04
C ALA A 189 18.52 -20.85 -7.85
N THR A 190 17.74 -19.98 -7.20
CA THR A 190 16.64 -19.22 -7.83
C THR A 190 17.13 -18.32 -8.96
N SER A 191 18.34 -17.79 -8.89
CA SER A 191 18.94 -16.96 -9.96
C SER A 191 18.97 -17.65 -11.32
N ARG A 192 19.23 -18.97 -11.35
CA ARG A 192 19.21 -19.77 -12.58
C ARG A 192 17.81 -19.81 -13.22
N LEU A 193 16.77 -19.86 -12.40
CA LEU A 193 15.39 -19.85 -12.88
C LEU A 193 14.98 -18.46 -13.39
N VAL A 194 15.46 -17.40 -12.73
CA VAL A 194 15.28 -16.01 -13.18
C VAL A 194 15.98 -15.78 -14.53
N GLU A 195 17.21 -16.28 -14.70
CA GLU A 195 17.93 -16.23 -15.98
C GLU A 195 17.16 -16.95 -17.10
N ALA A 196 16.64 -18.15 -16.83
CA ALA A 196 15.81 -18.89 -17.77
C ALA A 196 14.53 -18.13 -18.14
N ALA A 197 13.88 -17.48 -17.17
CA ALA A 197 12.73 -16.63 -17.43
C ALA A 197 13.11 -15.42 -18.29
N ARG A 198 14.21 -14.72 -17.98
CA ARG A 198 14.71 -13.55 -18.74
C ARG A 198 15.07 -13.90 -20.18
N ALA A 199 15.58 -15.11 -20.42
CA ALA A 199 15.97 -15.59 -21.74
C ALA A 199 14.80 -15.77 -22.72
N VAL A 200 13.53 -15.80 -22.27
CA VAL A 200 12.36 -15.95 -23.15
C VAL A 200 12.11 -14.66 -23.94
N PRO A 201 12.33 -14.63 -25.27
CA PRO A 201 12.13 -13.41 -26.05
C PRO A 201 10.65 -13.11 -26.29
N ASN A 202 10.35 -11.90 -26.75
CA ASN A 202 9.03 -11.50 -27.28
C ASN A 202 7.86 -11.65 -26.30
N VAL A 203 8.10 -11.49 -24.99
CA VAL A 203 7.01 -11.46 -24.03
C VAL A 203 6.21 -10.18 -24.19
N ARG A 204 4.90 -10.37 -24.42
CA ARG A 204 3.95 -9.29 -24.70
C ARG A 204 3.20 -8.93 -23.44
N VAL A 205 3.28 -7.65 -23.07
CA VAL A 205 2.39 -7.06 -22.09
C VAL A 205 1.20 -6.49 -22.86
N PRO A 206 -0.03 -6.98 -22.65
CA PRO A 206 -1.21 -6.49 -23.35
C PRO A 206 -1.38 -4.99 -23.11
N ARG A 207 -1.77 -4.25 -24.16
CA ARG A 207 -2.24 -2.88 -23.97
C ARG A 207 -3.50 -2.95 -23.12
N TRP A 208 -3.44 -2.35 -21.94
CA TRP A 208 -4.51 -2.38 -20.96
C TRP A 208 -5.12 -0.99 -20.84
N SER A 209 -6.44 -0.91 -20.77
CA SER A 209 -7.20 0.34 -20.80
C SER A 209 -8.27 0.40 -19.72
N SER A 210 -8.15 -0.42 -18.67
CA SER A 210 -9.10 -0.45 -17.56
C SER A 210 -8.42 0.08 -16.32
N ASP A 211 -9.00 1.13 -15.75
CA ASP A 211 -8.52 1.75 -14.51
C ASP A 211 -9.01 0.98 -13.26
N THR A 212 -10.11 0.25 -13.38
CA THR A 212 -10.73 -0.53 -12.30
C THR A 212 -10.20 -1.96 -12.16
N ARG A 213 -9.49 -2.48 -13.17
CA ARG A 213 -8.94 -3.84 -13.16
C ARG A 213 -7.43 -3.79 -13.34
N ARG A 214 -6.72 -4.65 -12.61
CA ARG A 214 -5.25 -4.72 -12.69
C ARG A 214 -4.79 -5.16 -14.07
N ALA A 215 -3.79 -4.48 -14.61
CA ALA A 215 -3.17 -4.85 -15.86
C ALA A 215 -2.54 -6.26 -15.77
N PRO A 216 -2.74 -7.11 -16.79
CA PRO A 216 -2.09 -8.42 -16.83
C PRO A 216 -0.58 -8.27 -17.00
N VAL A 217 0.18 -9.08 -16.25
CA VAL A 217 1.66 -9.03 -16.27
C VAL A 217 2.22 -9.37 -17.65
N ALA A 218 1.58 -10.31 -18.35
CA ALA A 218 1.85 -10.63 -19.74
C ALA A 218 0.61 -11.30 -20.34
N ASP A 219 0.57 -11.44 -21.67
CA ASP A 219 -0.45 -12.23 -22.32
C ASP A 219 -0.32 -13.72 -21.98
N ARG A 220 -1.40 -14.49 -22.17
CA ARG A 220 -1.44 -15.90 -21.79
C ARG A 220 -0.32 -16.71 -22.47
N ALA A 221 -0.06 -16.47 -23.74
CA ALA A 221 0.97 -17.19 -24.50
C ALA A 221 2.38 -16.93 -23.92
N SER A 222 2.67 -15.70 -23.52
CA SER A 222 3.93 -15.33 -22.88
C SER A 222 4.07 -15.95 -21.50
N ILE A 223 2.99 -16.01 -20.71
CA ILE A 223 3.00 -16.69 -19.41
C ILE A 223 3.29 -18.18 -19.60
N VAL A 224 2.67 -18.85 -20.57
CA VAL A 224 2.93 -20.27 -20.88
C VAL A 224 4.39 -20.48 -21.31
N ALA A 225 4.90 -19.64 -22.20
CA ALA A 225 6.30 -19.73 -22.66
C ALA A 225 7.29 -19.58 -21.51
N LEU A 226 7.01 -18.65 -20.59
CA LEU A 226 7.77 -18.44 -19.36
C LEU A 226 7.76 -19.65 -18.43
N LEU A 227 6.56 -20.14 -18.09
CA LEU A 227 6.39 -21.29 -17.22
C LEU A 227 7.13 -22.51 -17.79
N ARG A 228 7.06 -22.73 -19.11
CA ARG A 228 7.83 -23.79 -19.78
C ARG A 228 9.33 -23.59 -19.62
N ALA A 229 9.85 -22.40 -19.89
CA ALA A 229 11.29 -22.14 -19.77
C ALA A 229 11.80 -22.35 -18.34
N VAL A 230 11.05 -21.86 -17.35
CA VAL A 230 11.39 -21.98 -15.92
C VAL A 230 11.33 -23.43 -15.47
N LEU A 231 10.24 -24.15 -15.76
CA LEU A 231 10.08 -25.55 -15.34
C LEU A 231 11.05 -26.48 -16.10
N THR A 232 11.40 -26.16 -17.35
CA THR A 232 12.47 -26.87 -18.09
C THR A 232 13.83 -26.66 -17.41
N ALA A 233 14.14 -25.43 -17.01
CA ALA A 233 15.41 -25.11 -16.37
C ALA A 233 15.54 -25.71 -14.96
N ALA A 234 14.41 -25.87 -14.27
CA ALA A 234 14.31 -26.53 -12.97
C ALA A 234 14.49 -28.04 -13.06
N ASP A 235 14.07 -28.68 -14.16
CA ASP A 235 14.10 -30.15 -14.32
C ASP A 235 13.53 -30.88 -13.08
N GLY A 236 12.40 -30.36 -12.59
CA GLY A 236 11.81 -30.74 -11.30
C GLY A 236 10.53 -29.96 -11.03
N SER A 237 10.07 -30.02 -9.78
CA SER A 237 8.82 -29.38 -9.35
C SER A 237 9.04 -28.09 -8.55
N LEU A 238 8.19 -27.10 -8.79
CA LEU A 238 8.21 -25.77 -8.16
C LEU A 238 6.86 -25.44 -7.51
N GLU A 239 6.91 -24.69 -6.41
CA GLU A 239 5.73 -24.09 -5.79
C GLU A 239 5.28 -22.84 -6.55
N VAL A 240 3.99 -22.51 -6.47
CA VAL A 240 3.44 -21.28 -7.07
C VAL A 240 4.08 -20.03 -6.47
N SER A 241 4.46 -20.05 -5.20
CA SER A 241 5.22 -18.98 -4.52
C SER A 241 6.56 -18.71 -5.20
N GLN A 242 7.34 -19.78 -5.47
CA GLN A 242 8.63 -19.68 -6.16
C GLN A 242 8.45 -19.14 -7.58
N LEU A 243 7.40 -19.56 -8.29
CA LEU A 243 7.07 -19.02 -9.61
C LEU A 243 6.71 -17.54 -9.54
N CYS A 244 5.98 -17.10 -8.50
CA CYS A 244 5.66 -15.69 -8.30
C CYS A 244 6.92 -14.85 -8.07
N GLU A 245 7.87 -15.33 -7.27
CA GLU A 245 9.16 -14.66 -7.03
C GLU A 245 9.95 -14.48 -8.34
N ILE A 246 10.02 -15.52 -9.17
CA ILE A 246 10.71 -15.48 -10.47
C ILE A 246 10.05 -14.47 -11.41
N PHE A 247 8.72 -14.45 -11.46
CA PHE A 247 7.98 -13.50 -12.29
C PHE A 247 8.09 -12.07 -11.75
N ALA A 248 8.16 -11.88 -10.42
CA ALA A 248 8.36 -10.58 -9.81
C ALA A 248 9.74 -9.99 -10.13
N GLU A 249 10.78 -10.83 -10.10
CA GLU A 249 12.13 -10.47 -10.53
C GLU A 249 12.24 -10.15 -12.03
N ARG A 250 11.36 -10.72 -12.85
CA ARG A 250 11.32 -10.45 -14.28
C ARG A 250 10.51 -9.19 -14.63
N PHE A 251 9.42 -8.93 -13.92
CA PHE A 251 8.50 -7.83 -14.18
C PHE A 251 8.33 -6.91 -12.97
N PRO A 252 9.43 -6.35 -12.42
CA PRO A 252 9.35 -5.52 -11.21
C PRO A 252 8.39 -4.34 -11.40
N ALA A 253 8.49 -3.65 -12.54
CA ALA A 253 7.68 -2.47 -12.88
C ALA A 253 6.17 -2.73 -13.04
N VAL A 254 5.74 -3.99 -13.25
CA VAL A 254 4.31 -4.33 -13.44
C VAL A 254 3.65 -4.74 -12.11
N LEU A 255 4.45 -5.23 -11.16
CA LEU A 255 3.95 -5.60 -9.84
C LEU A 255 3.99 -4.43 -8.87
N ASP A 256 5.01 -3.60 -8.99
CA ASP A 256 5.22 -2.36 -8.26
C ASP A 256 5.52 -1.24 -9.28
N PRO A 257 4.51 -0.53 -9.78
CA PRO A 257 4.74 0.60 -10.66
C PRO A 257 5.44 1.69 -9.86
N VAL A 258 6.77 1.72 -9.93
CA VAL A 258 7.55 2.88 -9.50
C VAL A 258 7.09 4.02 -10.38
N VAL A 259 6.25 4.90 -9.82
CA VAL A 259 5.92 6.18 -10.44
C VAL A 259 7.22 6.98 -10.39
N VAL A 260 8.05 6.84 -11.42
CA VAL A 260 9.20 7.72 -11.64
C VAL A 260 8.61 9.00 -12.23
N PRO A 261 8.63 10.13 -11.51
CA PRO A 261 8.37 11.41 -12.13
C PRO A 261 9.42 11.55 -13.24
N LEU A 262 8.99 11.57 -14.49
CA LEU A 262 9.88 11.91 -15.59
C LEU A 262 10.43 13.30 -15.27
N GLU A 263 11.74 13.40 -15.11
CA GLU A 263 12.42 14.68 -14.91
C GLU A 263 12.17 15.55 -16.14
N ALA A 264 11.12 16.37 -16.05
CA ALA A 264 10.96 17.54 -16.87
C ALA A 264 12.12 18.46 -16.51
N GLY A 265 13.05 18.61 -17.44
CA GLY A 265 14.26 19.40 -17.26
C GLY A 265 13.96 20.76 -16.65
N ALA A 266 14.63 21.03 -15.53
CA ALA A 266 14.95 22.34 -14.97
C ALA A 266 13.88 23.43 -15.09
N ALA A 267 12.97 23.51 -14.12
CA ALA A 267 12.60 24.80 -13.53
C ALA A 267 11.86 24.67 -12.18
N HIS A 268 12.58 25.10 -11.14
CA HIS A 268 12.10 25.92 -10.01
C HIS A 268 11.40 25.26 -8.82
N GLU A 269 11.96 25.62 -7.67
CA GLU A 269 11.51 25.52 -6.28
C GLU A 269 9.98 25.42 -6.11
N HIS A 270 9.50 24.28 -5.61
CA HIS A 270 8.11 24.13 -5.20
C HIS A 270 7.89 24.77 -3.82
N ALA A 271 7.62 26.07 -3.83
CA ALA A 271 6.58 26.60 -2.96
C ALA A 271 5.22 26.04 -3.43
N ALA A 272 4.30 25.77 -2.50
CA ALA A 272 2.97 25.22 -2.76
C ALA A 272 2.31 25.82 -4.02
N LEU A 273 2.39 25.11 -5.14
CA LEU A 273 1.78 25.50 -6.40
C LEU A 273 0.39 24.86 -6.47
N ALA A 274 -0.58 25.70 -6.82
CA ALA A 274 -1.94 25.28 -7.13
C ALA A 274 -1.93 24.14 -8.17
N PRO A 275 -2.92 23.22 -8.12
CA PRO A 275 -3.02 22.11 -9.07
C PRO A 275 -2.91 22.63 -10.51
N SER A 276 -2.20 21.89 -11.36
CA SER A 276 -2.07 22.27 -12.77
C SER A 276 -3.46 22.32 -13.43
N PRO A 277 -3.65 23.08 -14.53
CA PRO A 277 -4.94 23.16 -15.22
C PRO A 277 -5.50 21.78 -15.63
N GLU A 278 -4.63 20.81 -15.93
CA GLU A 278 -5.02 19.44 -16.28
C GLU A 278 -5.44 18.64 -15.04
N GLU A 279 -4.77 18.80 -13.90
CA GLU A 279 -5.15 18.18 -12.62
C GLU A 279 -6.41 18.83 -12.01
N ALA A 280 -6.61 20.13 -12.23
CA ALA A 280 -7.83 20.84 -11.84
C ALA A 280 -9.05 20.32 -12.61
N VAL A 281 -8.90 20.08 -13.92
CA VAL A 281 -9.98 19.49 -14.75
C VAL A 281 -10.29 18.05 -14.31
N LEU A 282 -9.27 17.23 -14.01
CA LEU A 282 -9.50 15.87 -13.52
C LEU A 282 -10.14 15.82 -12.12
N ALA A 283 -9.81 16.78 -11.25
CA ALA A 283 -10.44 16.92 -9.93
C ALA A 283 -11.89 17.42 -10.06
N GLU A 284 -12.16 18.37 -10.96
CA GLU A 284 -13.51 18.85 -11.27
C GLU A 284 -14.39 17.74 -11.86
N ASP A 285 -13.84 16.92 -12.77
CA ASP A 285 -14.56 15.78 -13.37
C ASP A 285 -14.89 14.71 -12.30
N ALA A 286 -13.95 14.39 -11.40
CA ALA A 286 -14.18 13.45 -10.31
C ALA A 286 -15.20 13.97 -9.27
N GLU A 287 -15.15 15.28 -8.96
CA GLU A 287 -16.15 15.92 -8.10
C GLU A 287 -17.55 15.93 -8.76
N PHE A 288 -17.61 16.16 -10.07
CA PHE A 288 -18.86 16.11 -10.84
C PHE A 288 -19.46 14.70 -10.86
N ASP A 289 -18.65 13.68 -11.13
CA ASP A 289 -19.09 12.27 -11.14
C ASP A 289 -19.55 11.82 -9.74
N ALA A 290 -18.86 12.27 -8.69
CA ALA A 290 -19.28 12.03 -7.31
C ALA A 290 -20.62 12.71 -6.98
N ALA A 291 -20.85 13.93 -7.49
CA ALA A 291 -22.11 14.66 -7.30
C ALA A 291 -23.29 14.04 -8.04
N VAL A 292 -23.09 13.60 -9.29
CA VAL A 292 -24.13 12.90 -10.07
C VAL A 292 -24.51 11.60 -9.36
N THR A 293 -23.53 10.79 -8.97
CA THR A 293 -23.76 9.53 -8.26
C THR A 293 -24.45 9.78 -6.92
N ALA A 294 -24.02 10.79 -6.16
CA ALA A 294 -24.65 11.13 -4.88
C ALA A 294 -26.12 11.52 -5.03
N ALA A 295 -26.47 12.28 -6.07
CA ALA A 295 -27.85 12.64 -6.37
C ALA A 295 -28.73 11.40 -6.69
N GLU A 296 -28.19 10.44 -7.45
CA GLU A 296 -28.87 9.17 -7.73
C GLU A 296 -29.11 8.37 -6.44
N VAL A 297 -28.09 8.26 -5.58
CA VAL A 297 -28.21 7.58 -4.28
C VAL A 297 -29.27 8.24 -3.41
N VAL A 298 -29.27 9.57 -3.31
CA VAL A 298 -30.30 10.32 -2.56
C VAL A 298 -31.70 10.05 -3.11
N GLY A 299 -31.86 9.99 -4.44
CA GLY A 299 -33.12 9.65 -5.09
C GLY A 299 -33.65 8.23 -4.78
N MET A 300 -32.77 7.31 -4.41
CA MET A 300 -33.13 5.94 -3.98
C MET A 300 -33.42 5.82 -2.47
N LEU A 301 -33.14 6.86 -1.69
CA LEU A 301 -33.48 6.93 -0.27
C LEU A 301 -34.90 7.46 -0.08
N SER A 302 -35.61 6.89 0.88
CA SER A 302 -36.89 7.44 1.33
C SER A 302 -36.69 8.79 2.05
N PRO A 303 -37.71 9.68 2.10
CA PRO A 303 -37.61 10.95 2.81
C PRO A 303 -37.27 10.83 4.31
N GLN A 304 -37.60 9.69 4.91
CA GLN A 304 -37.21 9.38 6.28
C GLN A 304 -35.73 8.99 6.39
N GLU A 305 -35.24 8.15 5.47
CA GLU A 305 -33.82 7.78 5.40
C GLU A 305 -32.94 8.99 5.11
N GLN A 306 -33.35 9.87 4.18
CA GLN A 306 -32.62 11.11 3.88
C GLN A 306 -32.42 11.98 5.13
N ARG A 307 -33.46 12.18 5.95
CA ARG A 307 -33.36 12.91 7.22
C ARG A 307 -32.48 12.22 8.26
N MET A 308 -32.31 10.90 8.17
CA MET A 308 -31.45 10.14 9.07
C MET A 308 -29.98 10.15 8.67
N VAL A 309 -29.65 10.31 7.38
CA VAL A 309 -28.27 10.32 6.86
C VAL A 309 -27.33 11.23 7.66
N PRO A 310 -27.63 12.52 7.91
CA PRO A 310 -26.73 13.40 8.66
C PRO A 310 -26.60 13.02 10.15
N LEU A 311 -27.52 12.20 10.67
CA LEU A 311 -27.60 11.81 12.08
C LEU A 311 -27.01 10.41 12.34
N LEU A 312 -26.40 9.77 11.33
CA LEU A 312 -25.92 8.39 11.43
C LEU A 312 -24.86 8.17 12.53
N ALA A 313 -24.17 9.22 12.99
CA ALA A 313 -23.23 9.17 14.11
C ALA A 313 -23.91 9.39 15.49
N GLU A 314 -25.18 9.81 15.52
CA GLU A 314 -25.91 10.23 16.72
C GLU A 314 -27.22 9.42 16.91
N PRO A 315 -27.14 8.18 17.43
CA PRO A 315 -28.31 7.32 17.61
C PRO A 315 -29.43 7.93 18.48
N GLN A 316 -29.09 8.82 19.40
CA GLN A 316 -30.06 9.55 20.24
C GLN A 316 -30.90 10.53 19.41
N ARG A 317 -30.30 11.24 18.46
CA ARG A 317 -31.03 12.12 17.53
C ARG A 317 -31.92 11.35 16.58
N ILE A 318 -31.49 10.18 16.14
CA ILE A 318 -32.33 9.26 15.36
C ILE A 318 -33.53 8.78 16.20
N GLN A 319 -33.32 8.53 17.49
CA GLN A 319 -34.38 8.16 18.41
C GLN A 319 -35.44 9.25 18.51
N GLU A 320 -35.02 10.51 18.68
CA GLU A 320 -35.90 11.69 18.72
C GLU A 320 -36.63 11.88 17.38
N LEU A 321 -35.92 11.77 16.26
CA LEU A 321 -36.47 11.93 14.91
C LEU A 321 -37.55 10.89 14.58
N LEU A 322 -37.36 9.64 15.03
CA LEU A 322 -38.24 8.52 14.70
C LEU A 322 -39.26 8.19 15.80
N GLY A 323 -39.14 8.80 16.99
CA GLY A 323 -40.00 8.49 18.14
C GLY A 323 -39.90 7.03 18.61
N CYS A 324 -38.77 6.35 18.36
CA CYS A 324 -38.63 4.92 18.61
C CYS A 324 -37.78 4.60 19.85
N GLY A 325 -37.66 3.31 20.20
CA GLY A 325 -36.74 2.88 21.26
C GLY A 325 -35.27 2.93 20.83
N ARG A 326 -34.34 3.02 21.80
CA ARG A 326 -32.89 3.06 21.56
C ARG A 326 -32.39 1.92 20.67
N SER A 327 -32.78 0.68 20.95
CA SER A 327 -32.37 -0.49 20.15
C SER A 327 -32.89 -0.41 18.71
N GLN A 328 -34.11 0.09 18.50
CA GLN A 328 -34.66 0.29 17.16
C GLN A 328 -33.90 1.37 16.39
N ALA A 329 -33.55 2.50 17.04
CA ALA A 329 -32.75 3.55 16.43
C ALA A 329 -31.38 3.02 15.97
N TYR A 330 -30.70 2.21 16.79
CA TYR A 330 -29.45 1.55 16.41
C TYR A 330 -29.61 0.60 15.22
N HIS A 331 -30.67 -0.21 15.19
CA HIS A 331 -30.94 -1.11 14.07
C HIS A 331 -31.24 -0.36 12.78
N GLN A 332 -32.02 0.73 12.85
CA GLN A 332 -32.32 1.56 11.69
C GLN A 332 -31.07 2.28 11.16
N ALA A 333 -30.25 2.84 12.05
CA ALA A 333 -28.97 3.44 11.66
C ALA A 333 -28.03 2.42 11.03
N LYS A 334 -27.94 1.21 11.60
CA LYS A 334 -27.12 0.13 11.05
C LYS A 334 -27.60 -0.29 9.64
N ARG A 335 -28.90 -0.51 9.47
CA ARG A 335 -29.50 -0.90 8.19
C ARG A 335 -29.30 0.18 7.13
N LEU A 336 -29.42 1.45 7.50
CA LEU A 336 -29.16 2.57 6.58
C LEU A 336 -27.68 2.64 6.19
N ARG A 337 -26.73 2.42 7.11
CA ARG A 337 -25.30 2.32 6.77
C ARG A 337 -25.00 1.18 5.81
N GLU A 338 -25.61 0.01 6.03
CA GLU A 338 -25.47 -1.14 5.12
C GLU A 338 -26.05 -0.85 3.74
N LYS A 339 -27.21 -0.17 3.67
CA LYS A 339 -27.84 0.26 2.41
C LYS A 339 -26.96 1.28 1.65
N LEU A 340 -26.43 2.29 2.35
CA LEU A 340 -25.49 3.26 1.77
C LEU A 340 -24.20 2.60 1.31
N ALA A 341 -23.67 1.64 2.08
CA ALA A 341 -22.50 0.87 1.68
C ALA A 341 -22.76 -0.01 0.45
N GLN A 342 -23.98 -0.49 0.24
CA GLN A 342 -24.35 -1.23 -0.98
C GLN A 342 -24.43 -0.32 -2.21
N PHE A 343 -24.92 0.91 -2.06
CA PHE A 343 -25.00 1.86 -3.17
C PHE A 343 -23.65 2.49 -3.52
N THR A 344 -22.75 2.63 -2.54
CA THR A 344 -21.40 3.16 -2.75
C THR A 344 -20.36 2.07 -3.01
N GLY A 345 -20.69 0.80 -2.71
CA GLY A 345 -19.80 -0.35 -2.72
C GLY A 345 -19.47 -0.85 -4.13
N GLY A 346 -18.51 -0.17 -4.75
CA GLY A 346 -17.97 -0.52 -6.07
C GLY A 346 -17.32 0.65 -6.80
N LEU A 347 -17.42 1.87 -6.24
CA LEU A 347 -16.86 3.09 -6.83
C LEU A 347 -15.55 3.44 -6.12
N ASP A 348 -14.52 3.76 -6.91
CA ASP A 348 -13.22 4.21 -6.41
C ASP A 348 -13.34 5.50 -5.55
N ASP A 349 -14.45 6.24 -5.71
CA ASP A 349 -14.78 7.50 -5.01
C ASP A 349 -15.85 7.37 -3.91
N ALA A 350 -16.03 6.18 -3.33
CA ALA A 350 -17.06 5.93 -2.30
C ALA A 350 -17.07 6.95 -1.14
N HIS A 351 -15.90 7.51 -0.78
CA HIS A 351 -15.78 8.57 0.21
C HIS A 351 -16.28 9.94 -0.26
N ALA A 352 -16.00 10.32 -1.51
CA ALA A 352 -16.48 11.58 -2.09
C ALA A 352 -18.00 11.53 -2.28
N VAL A 353 -18.52 10.42 -2.82
CA VAL A 353 -19.97 10.16 -2.95
C VAL A 353 -20.64 10.18 -1.58
N ALA A 354 -20.09 9.51 -0.57
CA ALA A 354 -20.69 9.51 0.78
C ALA A 354 -20.74 10.91 1.42
N ARG A 355 -19.69 11.73 1.24
CA ARG A 355 -19.67 13.13 1.71
C ARG A 355 -20.74 13.95 1.02
N GLU A 356 -20.91 13.75 -0.28
CA GLU A 356 -21.85 14.50 -1.09
C GLU A 356 -23.31 14.07 -0.82
N VAL A 357 -23.57 12.78 -0.57
CA VAL A 357 -24.87 12.30 -0.06
C VAL A 357 -25.21 12.94 1.29
N ILE A 358 -24.24 13.06 2.20
CA ILE A 358 -24.45 13.76 3.48
C ILE A 358 -24.75 15.24 3.24
N ARG A 359 -24.04 15.90 2.32
CA ARG A 359 -24.27 17.30 1.96
C ARG A 359 -25.68 17.52 1.40
N LEU A 360 -26.09 16.69 0.45
CA LEU A 360 -27.42 16.78 -0.20
C LEU A 360 -28.56 16.47 0.78
N CYS A 361 -28.38 15.53 1.71
CA CYS A 361 -29.37 15.24 2.75
C CYS A 361 -29.37 16.25 3.91
N GLY A 362 -28.28 17.02 4.09
CA GLY A 362 -28.15 18.05 5.12
C GLY A 362 -28.52 19.46 4.65
N ALA A 363 -28.60 19.69 3.34
CA ALA A 363 -29.05 20.96 2.80
C ALA A 363 -30.54 21.17 3.13
N PRO A 364 -30.94 22.37 3.59
CA PRO A 364 -32.35 22.69 3.75
C PRO A 364 -33.01 22.59 2.37
N SER A 365 -34.01 21.73 2.23
CA SER A 365 -34.85 21.66 1.04
C SER A 365 -35.48 23.04 0.83
N GLU A 366 -35.08 23.78 -0.20
CA GLU A 366 -35.86 24.90 -0.70
C GLU A 366 -37.09 24.34 -1.41
N THR A 367 -38.10 23.94 -0.63
CA THR A 367 -39.50 23.75 -1.05
C THR A 367 -40.42 23.76 0.15
#